data_AF-A0A2V8T4U1-F1
#
_entry.id   AF-A0A2V8T4U1-F1
#
_cell.length_a   1.000
_cell.length_b   1.000
_cell.length_c   1.000
_cell.angle_alpha   90.00
_cell.angle_beta   90.00
_cell.angle_gamma   90.00
#
_symmetry.space_group_name_H-M   'P 1'
#
loop_
_entity.id
_entity.type
_entity.pdbx_description
1 polymer ?
#
loop_
_entity_poly.entity_id
_entity_poly.type
_entity_poly.pdbx_seq_one_letter_code
_entity_poly.pdbx_strand_id
1 'polypeptide(L)'
;LSGERNAWFRMVIGYWDMASSLVTSGAIDGESFRSAHGEIFATFSKIQPFLAELRAVSGEPDICKHMEEVIFGAPMAEATLARRREALRAAAKSRGSENPRTAS
;
A
#
# COMPACT_ATOMS: atom_id res chain seq x y z
N LEU A 1 4.24 9.73 16.38
CA LEU A 1 3.13 8.83 15.97
C LEU A 1 1.73 9.36 16.33
N SER A 2 1.61 10.61 16.79
CA SER A 2 0.37 11.26 17.25
C SER A 2 0.00 12.44 16.33
N GLY A 3 -0.58 12.14 15.18
CA GLY A 3 -1.15 13.13 14.27
C GLY A 3 -2.22 12.49 13.38
N GLU A 4 -3.24 13.24 12.98
CA GLU A 4 -4.42 12.75 12.23
C GLU A 4 -4.07 11.95 10.96
N ARG A 5 -2.96 12.31 10.28
CA ARG A 5 -2.41 11.57 9.14
C ARG A 5 -2.09 10.11 9.46
N ASN A 6 -1.75 9.80 10.71
CA ASN A 6 -1.47 8.44 11.18
C ASN A 6 -2.77 7.66 11.43
N ALA A 7 -3.84 8.32 11.90
CA ALA A 7 -5.14 7.68 12.10
C ALA A 7 -5.78 7.23 10.79
N TRP A 8 -5.79 8.10 9.77
CA TRP A 8 -6.27 7.75 8.43
C TRP A 8 -5.45 6.61 7.82
N PHE A 9 -4.11 6.65 7.97
CA PHE A 9 -3.23 5.60 7.47
C PHE A 9 -3.52 4.23 8.12
N ARG A 10 -3.70 4.19 9.45
CA ARG A 10 -4.10 2.97 10.16
C ARG A 10 -5.46 2.44 9.69
N MET A 11 -6.42 3.33 9.43
CA MET A 11 -7.73 2.95 8.92
C MET A 11 -7.63 2.31 7.53
N VAL A 12 -6.87 2.91 6.62
CA VAL A 12 -6.65 2.38 5.26
C VAL A 12 -5.96 1.03 5.31
N ILE A 13 -4.92 0.88 6.13
CA ILE A 13 -4.23 -0.40 6.31
C ILE A 13 -5.16 -1.46 6.87
N GLY A 14 -5.88 -1.16 7.96
CA GLY A 14 -6.79 -2.12 8.58
C GLY A 14 -7.90 -2.57 7.62
N TYR A 15 -8.44 -1.64 6.82
CA TYR A 15 -9.40 -1.98 5.76
C TYR A 15 -8.81 -2.96 4.75
N TRP A 16 -7.63 -2.65 4.20
CA TRP A 16 -7.02 -3.50 3.17
C TRP A 16 -6.56 -4.85 3.71
N ASP A 17 -6.07 -4.90 4.94
CA ASP A 17 -5.68 -6.16 5.56
C ASP A 17 -6.90 -7.06 5.81
N MET A 18 -8.01 -6.49 6.31
CA MET A 18 -9.28 -7.20 6.43
C MET A 18 -9.81 -7.67 5.06
N ALA A 19 -9.81 -6.80 4.05
CA ALA A 19 -10.27 -7.18 2.71
C ALA A 19 -9.39 -8.30 2.10
N SER A 20 -8.07 -8.24 2.34
CA SER A 20 -7.13 -9.28 1.88
C SER A 20 -7.25 -10.58 2.69
N SER A 21 -7.72 -10.52 3.94
CA SER A 21 -8.00 -11.71 4.75
C SER A 21 -9.09 -12.59 4.13
N LEU A 22 -10.04 -12.00 3.40
CA LEU A 22 -11.08 -12.74 2.67
C LEU A 22 -10.51 -13.55 1.51
N VAL A 23 -9.42 -13.08 0.90
CA VAL A 23 -8.74 -13.80 -0.18
C VAL A 23 -7.88 -14.93 0.38
N THR A 24 -7.07 -14.63 1.38
CA THR A 24 -6.14 -15.58 2.00
C THR A 24 -6.85 -16.69 2.77
N SER A 25 -8.03 -16.44 3.32
CA SER A 25 -8.92 -17.47 3.89
C SER A 25 -9.65 -18.31 2.84
N GLY A 26 -9.57 -17.95 1.55
CA GLY A 26 -10.25 -18.63 0.45
C GLY A 26 -11.73 -18.28 0.27
N ALA A 27 -12.24 -17.27 0.96
CA ALA A 27 -13.63 -16.80 0.80
C ALA A 27 -13.85 -16.05 -0.53
N ILE A 28 -12.81 -15.40 -1.06
CA ILE A 28 -12.83 -14.69 -2.34
C ILE A 28 -11.66 -15.18 -3.21
N ASP A 29 -11.92 -15.44 -4.49
CA ASP A 29 -10.87 -15.72 -5.47
C ASP A 29 -9.92 -14.53 -5.63
N GLY A 30 -8.61 -14.80 -5.58
CA GLY A 30 -7.59 -13.76 -5.60
C GLY A 30 -7.48 -13.01 -6.93
N GLU A 31 -7.75 -13.66 -8.06
CA GLU A 31 -7.75 -12.98 -9.35
C GLU A 31 -8.92 -12.01 -9.47
N SER A 32 -10.11 -12.46 -9.09
CA SER A 32 -11.32 -11.65 -9.02
C SER A 32 -11.16 -10.47 -8.06
N PHE A 33 -10.52 -10.69 -6.90
CA PHE A 33 -10.24 -9.60 -5.96
C PHE A 33 -9.29 -8.57 -6.57
N ARG A 34 -8.18 -9.00 -7.18
CA ARG A 34 -7.18 -8.10 -7.76
C ARG A 34 -7.69 -7.33 -8.98
N SER A 35 -8.55 -7.94 -9.78
CA SER A 35 -9.17 -7.27 -10.94
C SER A 35 -10.14 -6.17 -10.50
N ALA A 36 -10.89 -6.40 -9.43
CA ALA A 36 -11.80 -5.40 -8.85
C ALA A 36 -11.06 -4.30 -8.06
N HIS A 37 -9.92 -4.62 -7.42
CA HIS A 37 -9.25 -3.74 -6.46
C HIS A 37 -7.82 -3.37 -6.88
N GLY A 38 -7.64 -2.77 -8.06
CA GLY A 38 -6.30 -2.36 -8.53
C GLY A 38 -5.58 -1.34 -7.64
N GLU A 39 -6.31 -0.60 -6.79
CA GLU A 39 -5.76 0.37 -5.85
C GLU A 39 -4.90 -0.27 -4.75
N ILE A 40 -5.14 -1.54 -4.41
CA ILE A 40 -4.36 -2.23 -3.37
C ILE A 40 -2.87 -2.27 -3.73
N PHE A 41 -2.52 -2.42 -5.02
CA PHE A 41 -1.13 -2.36 -5.47
C PHE A 41 -0.49 -0.99 -5.26
N ALA A 42 -1.24 0.09 -5.50
CA ALA A 42 -0.74 1.44 -5.27
C ALA A 42 -0.56 1.72 -3.78
N THR A 43 -1.52 1.29 -2.95
CA THR A 43 -1.47 1.42 -1.49
C THR A 43 -0.30 0.62 -0.92
N PHE A 44 -0.18 -0.66 -1.27
CA PHE A 44 0.90 -1.52 -0.80
C PHE A 44 2.28 -1.00 -1.25
N SER A 45 2.42 -0.49 -2.48
CA SER A 45 3.68 0.08 -2.97
C SER A 45 4.20 1.27 -2.13
N LYS A 46 3.31 2.01 -1.46
CA LYS A 46 3.66 3.12 -0.55
C LYS A 46 4.03 2.61 0.85
N ILE A 47 3.39 1.55 1.32
CA ILE A 47 3.54 1.03 2.69
C ILE A 47 4.74 0.11 2.80
N GLN A 48 4.97 -0.76 1.81
CA GLN A 48 5.99 -1.80 1.84
C GLN A 48 7.39 -1.31 2.29
N PRO A 49 7.90 -0.14 1.86
CA PRO A 49 9.19 0.35 2.35
C PRO A 49 9.26 0.62 3.86
N PHE A 50 8.11 0.88 4.50
CA PHE A 50 7.99 1.19 5.92
C PHE A 50 7.42 0.02 6.73
N LEU A 51 7.12 -1.12 6.08
CA LEU A 51 6.40 -2.22 6.72
C LEU A 51 7.19 -2.83 7.89
N ALA A 52 8.52 -2.95 7.74
CA ALA A 52 9.40 -3.45 8.79
C ALA A 52 9.41 -2.53 10.03
N GLU A 53 9.48 -1.21 9.81
CA GLU A 53 9.38 -0.23 10.90
C GLU A 53 8.00 -0.26 11.54
N LEU A 54 6.94 -0.35 10.73
CA LEU A 54 5.57 -0.44 11.21
C LEU A 54 5.36 -1.64 12.14
N ARG A 55 5.85 -2.82 11.74
CA ARG A 55 5.84 -4.06 12.54
C ARG A 55 6.57 -3.90 13.87
N ALA A 56 7.76 -3.28 13.83
CA ALA A 56 8.56 -3.05 15.03
C ALA A 56 7.87 -2.08 16.00
N VAL A 57 7.25 -1.02 15.49
CA VAL A 57 6.59 0.02 16.29
C VAL A 57 5.24 -0.44 16.83
N SER A 58 4.46 -1.21 16.06
CA SER A 58 3.17 -1.74 16.50
C SER A 58 3.30 -2.91 17.46
N GLY A 59 4.44 -3.61 17.45
CA GLY A 59 4.60 -4.90 18.13
C GLY A 59 3.81 -6.03 17.47
N GLU A 60 3.27 -5.80 16.27
CA GLU A 60 2.42 -6.74 15.52
C GLU A 60 3.20 -7.24 14.29
N PRO A 61 3.86 -8.41 14.35
CA PRO A 61 4.69 -8.90 13.27
C PRO A 61 3.88 -9.24 12.01
N ASP A 62 2.59 -9.58 12.16
CA ASP A 62 1.73 -10.02 11.05
C ASP A 62 0.95 -8.87 10.39
N ILE A 63 1.20 -7.61 10.76
CA ILE A 63 0.50 -6.48 10.15
C ILE A 63 0.72 -6.46 8.62
N CYS A 64 -0.37 -6.27 7.87
CA CYS A 64 -0.42 -6.32 6.39
C CYS A 64 0.00 -7.66 5.75
N LYS A 65 0.13 -8.75 6.51
CA LYS A 65 0.53 -10.05 5.96
C LYS A 65 -0.42 -10.53 4.87
N HIS A 66 -1.73 -10.35 5.06
CA HIS A 66 -2.69 -10.76 4.05
C HIS A 66 -2.57 -9.91 2.78
N MET A 67 -2.28 -8.62 2.93
CA MET A 67 -2.02 -7.75 1.78
C MET A 67 -0.78 -8.22 1.00
N GLU A 68 0.29 -8.61 1.70
CA GLU A 68 1.49 -9.19 1.06
C GLU A 68 1.13 -10.42 0.24
N GLU A 69 0.43 -11.38 0.83
CA GLU A 69 0.04 -12.63 0.15
C GLU A 69 -0.83 -12.36 -1.08
N VAL A 70 -1.81 -11.45 -0.99
CA VAL A 70 -2.68 -11.09 -2.13
C VAL A 70 -1.89 -10.45 -3.26
N ILE A 71 -0.98 -9.53 -2.94
CA ILE A 71 -0.17 -8.80 -3.90
C ILE A 71 0.84 -9.73 -4.58
N PHE A 72 1.59 -10.52 -3.81
CA PHE A 72 2.60 -11.42 -4.34
C PHE A 72 2.00 -12.66 -5.02
N GLY A 73 0.74 -12.98 -4.75
CA GLY A 73 -0.03 -13.95 -5.51
C GLY A 73 -0.43 -13.50 -6.93
N ALA A 74 -0.15 -12.24 -7.31
CA ALA A 74 -0.42 -11.73 -8.65
C ALA A 74 0.70 -12.11 -9.63
N PRO A 75 0.37 -12.46 -10.89
CA PRO A 75 1.37 -12.53 -11.95
C PRO A 75 2.10 -11.19 -12.07
N MET A 76 3.43 -11.21 -12.15
CA MET A 76 4.26 -10.01 -12.31
C MET A 76 4.09 -8.97 -11.17
N ALA A 77 3.81 -9.42 -9.95
CA ALA A 77 3.66 -8.56 -8.77
C ALA A 77 4.85 -7.60 -8.59
N GLU A 78 6.07 -8.13 -8.59
CA GLU A 78 7.33 -7.37 -8.51
C GLU A 78 7.41 -6.24 -9.55
N ALA A 79 7.19 -6.56 -10.83
CA ALA A 79 7.24 -5.59 -11.92
C ALA A 79 6.13 -4.52 -11.78
N THR A 80 4.94 -4.92 -11.34
CA THR A 80 3.83 -4.00 -11.08
C THR A 80 4.17 -3.05 -9.94
N LEU A 81 4.72 -3.55 -8.83
CA LEU A 81 5.15 -2.74 -7.70
C LEU A 81 6.27 -1.78 -8.09
N ALA A 82 7.27 -2.25 -8.83
CA ALA A 82 8.37 -1.42 -9.33
C ALA A 82 7.85 -0.25 -10.17
N ARG A 83 6.99 -0.52 -11.17
CA ARG A 83 6.37 0.49 -12.02
C ARG A 83 5.55 1.50 -11.22
N ARG A 84 4.78 1.03 -10.22
CA ARG A 84 3.97 1.90 -9.35
C ARG A 84 4.85 2.80 -8.48
N ARG A 85 5.92 2.27 -7.89
CA ARG A 85 6.88 3.06 -7.10
C ARG A 85 7.58 4.13 -7.96
N GLU A 86 7.96 3.80 -9.19
CA GLU A 86 8.54 4.75 -10.12
C GLU A 86 7.54 5.87 -10.47
N ALA A 87 6.31 5.53 -10.81
CA ALA A 87 5.26 6.50 -11.08
C ALA A 87 5.00 7.43 -9.88
N LEU A 88 5.01 6.90 -8.65
CA LEU A 88 4.89 7.70 -7.43
C LEU A 88 6.06 8.67 -7.24
N ARG A 89 7.29 8.23 -7.50
CA ARG A 89 8.50 9.08 -7.45
C ARG A 89 8.44 10.19 -8.50
N ALA A 90 8.02 9.87 -9.73
CA ALA A 90 7.86 10.84 -10.80
C ALA A 90 6.80 11.90 -10.45
N ALA A 91 5.64 11.48 -9.92
CA ALA A 91 4.58 12.40 -9.48
C ALA A 91 4.99 13.27 -8.28
N ALA A 92 5.81 12.74 -7.35
CA ALA A 92 6.37 13.55 -6.26
C ALA A 92 7.33 14.61 -6.79
N LYS A 93 8.15 14.28 -7.80
CA LYS A 93 9.07 15.21 -8.46
C LYS A 93 8.32 16.33 -9.21
N SER A 94 7.23 16.00 -9.92
CA SER A 94 6.43 17.00 -10.63
C SER A 94 5.69 17.95 -9.68
N ARG A 95 5.13 17.44 -8.58
CA ARG A 95 4.50 18.26 -7.53
C ARG A 95 5.49 19.16 -6.79
N GLY A 96 6.76 18.76 -6.72
CA GLY A 96 7.85 19.61 -6.21
C GLY A 96 8.24 20.73 -7.17
N SER A 97 8.11 20.53 -8.49
CA SER A 97 8.36 21.58 -9.49
C SER A 97 7.19 22.55 -9.69
N GLU A 98 5.98 22.18 -9.26
CA GLU A 98 4.74 22.96 -9.47
C GLU A 98 4.35 23.85 -8.28
N ASN A 99 5.23 24.07 -7.29
CA ASN A 99 4.96 25.00 -6.18
C ASN A 99 5.76 26.31 -6.31
N PRO A 100 5.34 27.28 -7.16
CA PRO A 100 5.90 28.63 -7.21
C PRO A 100 5.28 29.58 -6.15
N ARG A 101 4.69 29.11 -5.06
CA ARG A 101 4.11 29.98 -4.00
C ARG A 101 5.12 30.56 -2.99
N THR A 102 6.38 30.71 -3.40
CA THR A 102 7.36 31.61 -2.77
C THR A 102 8.21 32.26 -3.87
N ALA A 103 7.56 32.93 -4.81
CA ALA A 103 8.19 33.93 -5.65
C ALA A 103 7.34 35.21 -5.56
N SER A 104 7.91 36.18 -4.83
CA SER A 104 7.45 37.54 -4.54
C SER A 104 6.42 37.73 -3.44
#